data_AF-A0A2C6MI46-F1
#
_entry.id   AF-A0A2C6MI46-F1
#
_cell.length_a   1.000
_cell.length_b   1.000
_cell.length_c   1.000
_cell.angle_alpha   90.00
_cell.angle_beta   90.00
_cell.angle_gamma   90.00
#
_symmetry.space_group_name_H-M   'P 1'
#
loop_
_entity.id
_entity.type
_entity.pdbx_description
1 polymer ?
#
loop_
_entity_poly.entity_id
_entity_poly.type
_entity_poly.pdbx_seq_one_letter_code
_entity_poly.pdbx_strand_id
1 'polypeptide(L)'
;MDTKNGTKYILADVKKCLGCRCCEEACADANGSLPYWEILESGMTLSPNISILYVLLEDKNYPLMAQAVCRQCEDAPCVKICPVNAINVNEEGIKVINKQRCIGCHSCSIICPSGRFTYRKNMQLQLSVRFA
;
A
#
# COMPACT_ATOMS: atom_id res chain seq x y z
N MET A 1 -7.89 10.74 13.91
CA MET A 1 -6.83 10.99 12.92
C MET A 1 -6.11 12.22 13.39
N ASP A 2 -4.89 12.05 13.87
CA ASP A 2 -4.13 13.16 14.42
C ASP A 2 -3.53 13.96 13.26
N THR A 3 -3.56 15.28 13.34
CA THR A 3 -3.06 16.19 12.31
C THR A 3 -1.99 17.10 12.90
N LYS A 4 -0.86 17.23 12.21
CA LYS A 4 0.12 18.31 12.41
C LYS A 4 0.29 18.97 11.04
N ASN A 5 0.15 20.29 10.98
CA ASN A 5 0.26 21.08 9.74
C ASN A 5 -0.63 20.59 8.58
N GLY A 6 -1.84 20.08 8.87
CA GLY A 6 -2.78 19.61 7.85
C GLY A 6 -2.48 18.22 7.26
N THR A 7 -1.34 17.60 7.59
CA THR A 7 -1.02 16.23 7.14
C THR A 7 -1.64 15.21 8.07
N LYS A 8 -2.46 14.29 7.53
CA LYS A 8 -3.04 13.16 8.25
C LYS A 8 -2.01 12.04 8.40
N TYR A 9 -1.90 11.46 9.60
CA TYR A 9 -1.04 10.31 9.86
C TYR A 9 -1.75 9.20 10.63
N ILE A 10 -1.19 7.99 10.51
CA ILE A 10 -1.59 6.81 11.29
C ILE A 10 -0.47 6.56 12.29
N LEU A 11 -0.80 6.64 13.58
CA LEU A 11 0.10 6.25 14.66
C LEU A 11 -0.20 4.81 15.05
N ALA A 12 0.79 3.93 14.91
CA ALA A 12 0.68 2.53 15.30
C ALA A 12 1.68 2.21 16.42
N ASP A 13 1.17 1.70 17.54
CA ASP A 13 1.99 1.23 18.66
C ASP A 13 2.36 -0.23 18.45
N VAL A 14 3.60 -0.46 18.01
CA VAL A 14 4.16 -1.79 17.74
C VAL A 14 4.26 -2.66 18.99
N LYS A 15 4.30 -2.08 20.20
CA LYS A 15 4.32 -2.84 21.45
C LYS A 15 2.97 -3.48 21.77
N LYS A 16 1.89 -2.94 21.20
CA LYS A 16 0.51 -3.45 21.35
C LYS A 16 0.07 -4.31 20.16
N CYS A 17 0.92 -4.45 19.14
CA CYS A 17 0.60 -5.26 17.98
C CYS A 17 0.65 -6.74 18.35
N LEU A 18 -0.47 -7.46 18.15
CA LEU A 18 -0.56 -8.91 18.35
C LEU A 18 -0.28 -9.72 17.07
N GLY A 19 -0.08 -9.04 15.94
CA GLY A 19 0.11 -9.70 14.64
C GLY A 19 -1.11 -10.49 14.14
N CYS A 20 -2.32 -10.15 14.60
CA CYS A 20 -3.57 -10.84 14.26
C CYS A 20 -4.01 -10.69 12.79
N ARG A 21 -3.38 -9.80 12.02
CA ARG A 21 -3.68 -9.52 10.60
C ARG A 21 -5.08 -8.98 10.29
N CYS A 22 -5.89 -8.62 11.28
CA CYS A 22 -7.18 -7.97 11.04
C CYS A 22 -7.08 -6.68 10.21
N CYS A 23 -5.94 -5.97 10.27
CA CYS A 23 -5.70 -4.81 9.43
C CYS A 23 -5.49 -5.15 7.94
N GLU A 24 -4.95 -6.34 7.64
CA GLU A 24 -4.78 -6.83 6.26
C GLU A 24 -6.14 -7.17 5.67
N GLU A 25 -6.96 -7.91 6.42
CA GLU A 25 -8.34 -8.25 6.07
C GLU A 25 -9.18 -6.99 5.82
N ALA A 26 -9.24 -6.08 6.78
CA ALA A 26 -10.01 -4.83 6.63
C ALA A 26 -9.54 -3.98 5.44
N CYS A 27 -8.23 -3.97 5.15
CA CYS A 27 -7.70 -3.26 3.99
C CYS A 27 -8.10 -3.93 2.68
N ALA A 28 -8.07 -5.26 2.62
CA ALA A 28 -8.49 -6.01 1.46
C ALA A 28 -9.99 -5.84 1.20
N ASP A 29 -10.84 -5.87 2.24
CA ASP A 29 -12.28 -5.61 2.09
C ASP A 29 -12.55 -4.19 1.59
N ALA A 30 -11.84 -3.19 2.13
CA ALA A 30 -12.06 -1.79 1.78
C ALA A 30 -11.53 -1.41 0.38
N ASN A 31 -10.60 -2.18 -0.21
CA ASN A 31 -9.90 -1.82 -1.45
C ASN A 31 -9.91 -2.92 -2.53
N GLY A 32 -10.45 -4.09 -2.20
CA GLY A 32 -10.56 -5.25 -3.07
C GLY A 32 -11.79 -5.20 -3.94
N SER A 33 -11.88 -6.15 -4.88
CA SER A 33 -13.07 -6.33 -5.72
C SER A 33 -14.05 -7.33 -5.12
N LEU A 34 -13.60 -8.11 -4.13
CA LEU A 34 -14.35 -9.16 -3.46
C LEU A 34 -14.14 -9.03 -1.95
N PRO A 35 -15.14 -9.41 -1.15
CA PRO A 35 -14.97 -9.53 0.29
C PRO A 35 -14.04 -10.69 0.67
N TYR A 36 -13.46 -10.61 1.87
CA TYR A 36 -12.43 -11.51 2.36
C TYR A 36 -12.84 -12.98 2.35
N TRP A 37 -14.06 -13.31 2.80
CA TRP A 37 -14.53 -14.70 2.82
C TRP A 37 -14.58 -15.32 1.42
N GLU A 38 -14.94 -14.54 0.41
CA GLU A 38 -14.99 -14.99 -0.98
C GLU A 38 -13.57 -15.13 -1.59
N ILE A 39 -12.62 -14.29 -1.18
CA ILE A 39 -11.20 -14.43 -1.56
C ILE A 39 -10.63 -15.75 -1.02
N LEU A 40 -10.98 -16.13 0.22
CA LEU A 40 -10.55 -17.39 0.82
C LEU A 40 -11.14 -18.60 0.09
N GLU A 41 -12.43 -18.57 -0.20
CA GLU A 41 -13.15 -19.66 -0.89
C GLU A 41 -12.67 -19.85 -2.34
N SER A 42 -12.36 -18.75 -3.03
CA SER A 42 -11.88 -18.78 -4.42
C SER A 42 -10.42 -19.20 -4.57
N GLY A 43 -9.68 -19.37 -3.47
CA GLY A 43 -8.23 -19.62 -3.49
C GLY A 43 -7.40 -18.44 -4.01
N MET A 44 -8.00 -17.25 -4.09
CA MET A 44 -7.32 -16.04 -4.52
C MET A 44 -6.38 -15.51 -3.43
N THR A 45 -5.30 -14.84 -3.83
CA THR A 45 -4.35 -14.24 -2.88
C THR A 45 -4.85 -12.89 -2.39
N LEU A 46 -4.92 -12.72 -1.07
CA LEU A 46 -5.19 -11.43 -0.44
C LEU A 46 -4.14 -10.40 -0.90
N SER A 47 -4.59 -9.25 -1.41
CA SER A 47 -3.70 -8.20 -1.93
C SER A 47 -3.92 -6.85 -1.23
N PRO A 48 -3.74 -6.78 0.10
CA PRO A 48 -3.94 -5.57 0.89
C PRO A 48 -2.80 -4.56 0.66
N ASN A 49 -3.08 -3.28 0.91
CA ASN A 49 -2.08 -2.21 0.87
C ASN A 49 -1.32 -2.03 2.21
N ILE A 50 -1.53 -2.96 3.15
CA ILE A 50 -0.90 -3.03 4.47
C ILE A 50 -0.51 -4.49 4.74
N SER A 51 0.59 -4.69 5.47
CA SER A 51 1.09 -6.02 5.84
C SER A 51 1.68 -6.01 7.25
N ILE A 52 1.62 -7.13 7.96
CA ILE A 52 2.35 -7.34 9.22
C ILE A 52 3.75 -7.88 8.91
N LEU A 53 4.76 -7.17 9.40
CA LEU A 53 6.14 -7.63 9.42
C LEU A 53 6.49 -8.20 10.79
N TYR A 54 7.24 -9.29 10.78
CA TYR A 54 7.88 -9.87 11.95
C TYR A 54 9.35 -9.48 11.91
N VAL A 55 9.77 -8.65 12.86
CA VAL A 55 11.14 -8.15 12.96
C VAL A 55 11.84 -8.90 14.08
N LEU A 56 12.85 -9.69 13.73
CA LEU A 56 13.73 -10.33 14.69
C LEU A 56 14.76 -9.32 15.17
N LEU A 57 14.88 -9.15 16.48
CA LEU A 57 15.84 -8.25 17.11
C LEU A 57 16.82 -9.11 17.91
N GLU A 58 18.12 -8.82 17.82
CA GLU A 58 19.17 -9.62 18.45
C GLU A 58 19.02 -9.71 19.98
N ASP A 59 18.48 -8.67 20.61
CA ASP A 59 18.26 -8.57 22.05
C ASP A 59 16.90 -9.15 22.51
N LYS A 60 16.10 -9.72 21.59
CA LYS A 60 14.75 -10.23 21.88
C LYS A 60 14.60 -11.70 21.46
N ASN A 61 14.13 -12.51 22.39
CA ASN A 61 13.75 -13.91 22.12
C ASN A 61 12.39 -14.07 21.41
N TYR A 62 11.76 -12.97 20.99
CA TYR A 62 10.49 -12.97 20.28
C TYR A 62 10.48 -11.86 19.21
N PRO A 63 9.77 -12.05 18.08
CA PRO A 63 9.69 -11.04 17.04
C PRO A 63 8.87 -9.84 17.50
N LEU A 64 9.32 -8.64 17.17
CA LEU A 64 8.45 -7.47 17.16
C LEU A 64 7.54 -7.54 15.95
N MET A 65 6.24 -7.28 16.15
CA MET A 65 5.27 -7.22 15.06
C MET A 65 4.97 -5.76 14.72
N ALA A 66 5.04 -5.41 13.44
CA ALA A 66 4.84 -4.04 13.00
C ALA A 66 4.01 -3.99 11.72
N GLN A 67 3.11 -3.00 11.62
CA GLN A 67 2.42 -2.71 10.38
C GLN A 67 3.38 -2.04 9.40
N ALA A 68 3.53 -2.63 8.22
CA ALA A 68 4.16 -2.01 7.07
C ALA A 68 3.08 -1.52 6.10
N VAL A 69 2.92 -0.20 6.04
CA VAL A 69 1.94 0.52 5.22
C VAL A 69 2.58 1.76 4.61
N CYS A 70 2.01 2.27 3.51
CA CYS A 70 2.40 3.58 2.97
C CYS A 70 2.34 4.63 4.09
N ARG A 71 3.46 5.35 4.29
CA ARG A 71 3.59 6.32 5.40
C ARG A 71 2.98 7.69 5.09
N GLN A 72 2.48 7.90 3.88
CA GLN A 72 1.91 9.18 3.45
C GLN A 72 2.87 10.37 3.68
N CYS A 73 4.18 10.14 3.48
CA CYS A 73 5.27 11.05 3.81
C CYS A 73 5.01 12.48 3.33
N GLU A 74 5.34 13.48 4.13
CA GLU A 74 5.15 14.90 3.77
C GLU A 74 5.95 15.30 2.52
N ASP A 75 7.21 14.87 2.44
CA ASP A 75 8.14 15.16 1.33
C ASP A 75 7.84 14.37 0.04
N ALA A 76 7.14 13.24 0.18
CA ALA A 76 6.59 12.38 -0.86
C ALA A 76 7.47 12.23 -2.12
N PRO A 77 8.68 11.63 -2.02
CA PRO A 77 9.59 11.50 -3.17
C PRO A 77 8.96 10.71 -4.33
N CYS A 78 8.02 9.82 -4.03
CA CYS A 78 7.25 9.08 -5.04
C CYS A 78 6.38 9.97 -5.95
N VAL A 79 5.86 11.09 -5.43
CA VAL A 79 5.11 12.08 -6.23
C VAL A 79 6.08 12.79 -7.18
N LYS A 80 7.22 13.25 -6.66
CA LYS A 80 8.22 14.02 -7.40
C LYS A 80 8.86 13.24 -8.55
N ILE A 81 9.07 11.93 -8.40
CA ILE A 81 9.75 11.10 -9.40
C ILE A 81 8.81 10.60 -10.52
N CYS A 82 7.49 10.74 -10.38
CA CYS A 82 6.56 10.14 -11.32
C CYS A 82 6.54 10.91 -12.66
N PRO A 83 7.02 10.33 -13.78
CA PRO A 83 7.19 11.08 -15.03
C PRO A 83 5.87 11.47 -15.71
N VAL A 84 4.76 10.83 -15.31
CA VAL A 84 3.42 11.02 -15.89
C VAL A 84 2.42 11.63 -14.91
N ASN A 85 2.90 12.08 -13.74
CA ASN A 85 2.08 12.63 -12.67
C ASN A 85 0.88 11.71 -12.34
N ALA A 86 1.16 10.41 -12.18
CA ALA A 86 0.16 9.42 -11.80
C ALA A 86 -0.07 9.37 -10.28
N ILE A 87 0.80 9.97 -9.46
CA ILE A 87 0.62 10.04 -8.01
C ILE A 87 0.33 11.50 -7.65
N ASN A 88 -0.85 11.78 -7.12
CA ASN A 88 -1.31 13.12 -6.78
C ASN A 88 -1.63 13.23 -5.29
N VAL A 89 -1.60 14.47 -4.77
CA VAL A 89 -2.07 14.78 -3.42
C VAL A 89 -3.52 15.25 -3.53
N ASN A 90 -4.44 14.59 -2.84
CA ASN A 90 -5.85 15.00 -2.83
C ASN A 90 -6.08 16.20 -1.87
N GLU A 91 -7.32 16.68 -1.82
CA GLU A 91 -7.72 17.80 -0.95
C GLU A 91 -7.45 17.55 0.54
N GLU A 92 -7.33 16.30 0.95
CA GLU A 92 -7.03 15.89 2.32
C GLU A 92 -5.52 15.70 2.61
N GLY A 93 -4.65 16.01 1.66
CA GLY A 93 -3.20 15.82 1.79
C GLY A 93 -2.71 14.37 1.60
N ILE A 94 -3.60 13.47 1.14
CA ILE A 94 -3.31 12.04 0.95
C ILE A 94 -2.76 11.80 -0.46
N LYS A 95 -1.70 10.99 -0.56
CA LYS A 95 -1.05 10.62 -1.82
C LYS A 95 -1.80 9.44 -2.42
N VAL A 96 -2.39 9.65 -3.60
CA VAL A 96 -3.25 8.69 -4.30
C VAL A 96 -2.69 8.41 -5.69
N ILE A 97 -2.74 7.14 -6.11
CA ILE A 97 -2.29 6.71 -7.42
C ILE A 97 -3.47 6.67 -8.39
N ASN A 98 -3.41 7.47 -9.46
CA ASN A 98 -4.26 7.33 -10.63
C ASN A 98 -3.74 6.15 -11.48
N LYS A 99 -4.43 5.01 -11.37
CA LYS A 99 -4.07 3.78 -12.08
C LYS A 99 -4.17 3.91 -13.61
N GLN A 100 -5.06 4.75 -14.13
CA GLN A 100 -5.23 4.94 -15.58
C GLN A 100 -4.07 5.74 -16.21
N ARG A 101 -3.41 6.60 -15.43
CA ARG A 101 -2.23 7.36 -15.87
C ARG A 101 -0.93 6.60 -15.63
N CYS A 102 -0.92 5.59 -14.77
CA CYS A 102 0.28 4.87 -14.39
C CYS A 102 0.80 4.02 -15.56
N ILE A 103 1.99 4.35 -16.06
CA ILE A 103 2.67 3.60 -17.14
C ILE A 103 3.51 2.42 -16.64
N GLY A 104 3.50 2.12 -15.34
CA GLY A 104 4.26 1.01 -14.78
C GLY A 104 5.78 1.16 -14.90
N CYS A 105 6.35 2.38 -14.83
CA CYS A 105 7.80 2.60 -14.94
C CYS A 105 8.62 2.20 -13.69
N HIS A 106 7.95 1.86 -12.59
CA HIS A 106 8.56 1.45 -11.33
C HIS A 106 9.41 2.47 -10.55
N SER A 107 9.60 3.71 -11.04
CA SER A 107 10.41 4.74 -10.35
C SER A 107 9.95 5.03 -8.92
N CYS A 108 8.63 4.99 -8.67
CA CYS A 108 8.07 5.22 -7.34
C CYS A 108 8.46 4.13 -6.33
N SER A 109 8.65 2.88 -6.75
CA SER A 109 9.12 1.80 -5.86
C SER A 109 10.55 1.98 -5.46
N ILE A 110 11.40 2.36 -6.42
CA ILE A 110 12.84 2.53 -6.21
C ILE A 110 13.10 3.62 -5.17
N ILE A 111 12.36 4.73 -5.24
CA ILE A 111 12.57 5.86 -4.34
C ILE A 111 11.84 5.73 -2.99
N CYS A 112 10.97 4.74 -2.81
CA CYS A 112 10.13 4.64 -1.63
C CYS A 112 10.92 4.07 -0.43
N PRO A 113 11.21 4.84 0.63
CA PRO A 113 12.03 4.35 1.74
C PRO A 113 11.34 3.23 2.53
N SER A 114 10.01 3.21 2.55
CA SER A 114 9.23 2.14 3.19
C SER A 114 8.95 0.96 2.26
N GLY A 115 9.29 1.05 0.97
CA GLY A 115 9.09 -0.01 -0.02
C GLY A 115 7.65 -0.52 -0.11
N ARG A 116 6.67 0.39 -0.17
CA ARG A 116 5.23 0.05 -0.07
C ARG A 116 4.45 0.01 -1.38
N PHE A 117 5.15 0.12 -2.51
CA PHE A 117 4.53 -0.11 -3.80
C PHE A 117 4.56 -1.60 -4.12
N THR A 118 3.40 -2.17 -4.45
CA THR A 118 3.25 -3.55 -4.90
C THR A 118 2.76 -3.57 -6.34
N TYR A 119 3.18 -4.58 -7.10
CA TYR A 119 2.78 -4.76 -8.49
C TYR A 119 1.94 -6.01 -8.61
N ARG A 120 0.68 -5.84 -9.03
CA ARG A 120 -0.17 -6.98 -9.35
C ARG A 120 0.23 -7.50 -10.73
N LYS A 121 0.84 -8.69 -10.78
CA LYS A 121 0.97 -9.47 -12.02
C LYS A 121 -0.42 -9.96 -12.43
N ASN A 122 -1.22 -9.09 -13.04
CA ASN A 122 -2.43 -9.41 -13.83
C ASN A 122 -3.11 -8.11 -14.28
N MET A 123 -2.36 -7.22 -14.92
CA MET A 123 -2.98 -6.31 -15.87
C MET A 123 -3.11 -7.13 -17.14
N GLN A 124 -4.21 -7.88 -17.28
CA GLN A 124 -4.63 -8.33 -18.60
C GLN A 124 -4.68 -7.06 -19.44
N LEU A 125 -3.72 -6.92 -20.34
CA LEU A 125 -3.69 -5.85 -21.31
C LEU A 125 -5.02 -5.96 -22.06
N GLN A 126 -6.04 -5.17 -21.67
CA GLN A 126 -7.08 -4.76 -22.60
C GLN A 126 -6.44 -3.80 -23.60
N LEU A 127 -5.49 -4.34 -24.35
CA LEU A 127 -5.12 -3.85 -25.65
C LEU A 127 -6.28 -4.23 -26.56
N SER A 128 -7.36 -3.46 -26.51
CA SER A 128 -8.25 -3.31 -27.65
C SER A 128 -7.53 -2.47 -28.72
N VAL A 129 -6.37 -2.93 -29.18
CA VAL A 129 -5.90 -2.59 -30.52
C VAL A 129 -6.86 -3.29 -31.46
N ARG A 130 -7.93 -2.58 -31.80
CA ARG A 130 -8.61 -2.79 -33.08
C ARG A 130 -7.57 -2.46 -34.14
N PHE A 131 -6.94 -3.51 -34.68
CA PHE A 131 -6.29 -3.40 -35.97
C PHE A 131 -7.38 -2.99 -36.96
N ALA A 132 -7.26 -1.76 -37.45
CA ALA A 132 -7.88 -1.34 -38.70
C ALA A 132 -6.99 -1.82 -39.85
#